data_AF-A0A8I0MS07-F1
#
_entry.id   AF-A0A8I0MS07-F1
#
_cell.length_a   1.000
_cell.length_b   1.000
_cell.length_c   1.000
_cell.angle_alpha   90.00
_cell.angle_beta   90.00
_cell.angle_gamma   90.00
#
_symmetry.space_group_name_H-M   'P 1'
#
loop_
_entity.id
_entity.type
_entity.pdbx_description
1 polymer ?
#
loop_
_entity_poly.entity_id
_entity_poly.type
_entity_poly.pdbx_seq_one_letter_code
_entity_poly.pdbx_strand_id
1 'polypeptide(L)'
;MLSLDAPLLIFTDLDGTLLDSHTYDWQPAAAWLARLREKNIPLILCSSKTAAEMLHIQKLLGLQGLPLIAENGAVVELDSRWQTHPDFPRQIAGASQAEISAVINKLRTRSSFKFTTFDDVDESTIAEWTGLTHAQASLTRLHEASVTLIWRDSDERMADFARQLNDLGLQFVHGARFWHVLD
;
A
#
# COMPACT_ATOMS: atom_id res chain seq x y z
N MET A 1 -2.46 31.11 10.63
CA MET A 1 -2.35 29.79 11.31
C MET A 1 -3.57 28.97 10.92
N LEU A 2 -3.39 27.69 10.60
CA LEU A 2 -4.52 26.77 10.46
C LEU A 2 -5.18 26.58 11.84
N SER A 3 -6.51 26.69 11.89
CA SER A 3 -7.31 26.37 13.07
C SER A 3 -7.91 24.98 12.92
N LEU A 4 -7.94 24.21 14.00
CA LEU A 4 -8.62 22.91 14.06
C LEU A 4 -10.16 23.03 14.00
N ASP A 5 -10.70 24.25 13.99
CA ASP A 5 -12.14 24.50 13.84
C ASP A 5 -12.55 24.75 12.36
N ALA A 6 -11.59 24.71 11.43
CA ALA A 6 -11.86 24.76 9.98
C ALA A 6 -12.27 23.35 9.46
N PRO A 7 -12.96 23.25 8.30
CA PRO A 7 -13.15 21.96 7.65
C PRO A 7 -11.80 21.43 7.16
N LEU A 8 -11.26 20.44 7.87
CA LEU A 8 -9.94 19.86 7.62
C LEU A 8 -10.04 18.39 7.24
N LEU A 9 -9.20 17.99 6.29
CA LEU A 9 -8.88 16.61 5.95
C LEU A 9 -7.36 16.49 6.05
N ILE A 10 -6.87 15.49 6.78
CA ILE A 10 -5.44 15.26 6.92
C ILE A 10 -5.12 13.95 6.23
N PHE A 11 -4.16 13.98 5.31
CA PHE A 11 -3.60 12.79 4.69
C PHE A 11 -2.25 12.51 5.35
N THR A 12 -2.01 11.27 5.74
CA THR A 12 -0.73 10.87 6.33
C THR A 12 -0.24 9.60 5.68
N ASP A 13 1.05 9.60 5.35
CA ASP A 13 1.77 8.36 5.13
C ASP A 13 1.94 7.61 6.47
N LEU A 14 2.25 6.33 6.40
CA LEU A 14 2.46 5.46 7.56
C LEU A 14 3.93 5.30 7.90
N ASP A 15 4.71 4.62 7.06
CA ASP A 15 6.06 4.21 7.39
C ASP A 15 6.99 5.41 7.48
N GLY A 16 7.66 5.56 8.63
CA GLY A 16 8.57 6.69 8.85
C GLY A 16 7.86 8.05 8.97
N THR A 17 6.52 8.07 9.03
CA THR A 17 5.72 9.29 9.22
C THR A 17 4.85 9.18 10.46
N LEU A 18 3.84 8.31 10.45
CA LEU A 18 2.97 8.08 11.61
C LEU A 18 3.46 6.91 12.48
N LEU A 19 4.03 5.89 11.83
CA LEU A 19 4.59 4.71 12.47
C LEU A 19 6.11 4.80 12.43
N ASP A 20 6.76 4.47 13.53
CA ASP A 20 8.20 4.27 13.54
C ASP A 20 8.59 3.13 12.59
N SER A 21 9.57 3.37 11.71
CA SER A 21 9.93 2.44 10.64
C SER A 21 10.57 1.13 11.11
N HIS A 22 11.02 1.06 12.38
CA HIS A 22 11.67 -0.12 12.94
C HIS A 22 10.77 -0.87 13.93
N THR A 23 10.02 -0.13 14.74
CA THR A 23 9.21 -0.68 15.83
C THR A 23 7.72 -0.73 15.50
N TYR A 24 7.28 -0.06 14.42
CA TYR A 24 5.87 0.16 14.08
C TYR A 24 5.08 0.84 15.22
N ASP A 25 5.79 1.49 16.15
CA ASP A 25 5.18 2.18 17.26
C ASP A 25 4.53 3.49 16.79
N TRP A 26 3.29 3.68 17.20
CA TRP A 26 2.49 4.88 16.94
C TRP A 26 2.16 5.64 18.23
N GLN A 27 2.53 5.11 19.41
CA GLN A 27 2.27 5.75 20.70
C GLN A 27 2.75 7.21 20.77
N PRO A 28 3.88 7.61 20.16
CA PRO A 28 4.27 9.03 20.12
C PRO A 28 3.21 9.95 19.49
N ALA A 29 2.39 9.44 18.55
CA ALA A 29 1.31 10.18 17.90
C ALA A 29 -0.03 10.10 18.66
N ALA A 30 -0.17 9.26 19.68
CA ALA A 30 -1.47 8.95 20.31
C ALA A 30 -2.21 10.19 20.83
N ALA A 31 -1.50 11.13 21.47
CA ALA A 31 -2.10 12.37 21.98
C ALA A 31 -2.65 13.26 20.84
N TRP A 32 -2.01 13.25 19.67
CA TRP A 32 -2.48 14.00 18.50
C TRP A 32 -3.67 13.32 17.83
N LEU A 33 -3.63 11.99 17.69
CA LEU A 33 -4.77 11.21 17.19
C LEU A 33 -6.03 11.43 18.03
N ALA A 34 -5.88 11.47 19.36
CA ALA A 34 -6.99 11.78 20.26
C ALA A 34 -7.59 13.18 20.01
N ARG A 35 -6.74 14.21 19.86
CA ARG A 35 -7.19 15.58 19.57
C ARG A 35 -7.89 15.70 18.21
N LEU A 36 -7.37 15.03 17.19
CA LEU A 36 -8.01 15.04 15.85
C LEU A 36 -9.41 14.41 15.93
N ARG A 37 -9.55 13.30 16.64
CA ARG A 37 -10.83 12.63 16.86
C ARG A 37 -11.81 13.50 17.66
N GLU A 38 -11.37 14.14 18.74
CA GLU A 38 -12.21 15.07 19.53
C GLU A 38 -12.75 16.24 18.68
N LYS A 39 -11.96 16.68 17.69
CA LYS A 39 -12.33 17.75 16.76
C LYS A 39 -13.05 17.25 15.51
N ASN A 40 -13.35 15.95 15.40
CA ASN A 40 -13.92 15.31 14.21
C ASN A 40 -13.13 15.61 12.92
N ILE A 41 -11.81 15.71 13.03
CA ILE A 41 -10.92 15.90 11.88
C ILE A 41 -10.52 14.52 11.35
N PRO A 42 -10.98 14.11 10.17
CA PRO A 42 -10.61 12.84 9.57
C PRO A 42 -9.11 12.79 9.24
N LEU A 43 -8.45 11.75 9.73
CA LEU A 43 -7.09 11.36 9.36
C LEU A 43 -7.16 10.19 8.38
N ILE A 44 -6.80 10.46 7.13
CA ILE A 44 -6.83 9.52 6.01
C ILE A 44 -5.44 8.91 5.87
N LEU A 45 -5.35 7.60 6.07
CA LEU A 45 -4.11 6.86 5.92
C LEU A 45 -3.82 6.63 4.43
N CYS A 46 -2.59 6.84 3.99
CA CYS A 46 -2.12 6.59 2.64
C CYS A 46 -0.86 5.72 2.71
N SER A 47 -0.72 4.66 1.90
CA SER A 47 0.50 3.85 1.87
C SER A 47 0.59 2.98 0.62
N SER A 48 1.79 2.43 0.36
CA SER A 48 2.00 1.36 -0.63
C SER A 48 1.55 -0.03 -0.14
N LYS A 49 1.22 -0.16 1.15
CA LYS A 49 0.72 -1.39 1.75
C LYS A 49 -0.59 -1.86 1.14
N THR A 50 -0.86 -3.17 1.26
CA THR A 50 -2.13 -3.77 0.87
C THR A 50 -3.30 -3.20 1.66
N ALA A 51 -4.50 -3.23 1.08
CA ALA A 51 -5.70 -2.77 1.79
C ALA A 51 -5.94 -3.59 3.08
N ALA A 52 -5.63 -4.89 3.06
CA ALA A 52 -5.76 -5.76 4.24
C ALA A 52 -4.85 -5.31 5.40
N GLU A 53 -3.59 -4.98 5.12
CA GLU A 53 -2.65 -4.47 6.11
C GLU A 53 -3.09 -3.08 6.61
N MET A 54 -3.50 -2.20 5.70
CA MET A 54 -4.00 -0.86 6.00
C MET A 54 -5.23 -0.87 6.92
N LEU A 55 -6.20 -1.74 6.64
CA LEU A 55 -7.41 -1.91 7.47
C LEU A 55 -7.07 -2.43 8.88
N HIS A 56 -6.08 -3.32 8.99
CA HIS A 56 -5.59 -3.78 10.29
C HIS A 56 -4.98 -2.62 11.10
N ILE A 57 -4.11 -1.82 10.47
CA ILE A 57 -3.49 -0.64 11.10
C ILE A 57 -4.55 0.40 11.46
N GLN A 58 -5.50 0.69 10.57
CA GLN A 58 -6.60 1.62 10.81
C GLN A 58 -7.40 1.23 12.06
N LYS A 59 -7.64 -0.07 12.25
CA LYS A 59 -8.28 -0.60 13.45
C LYS A 59 -7.46 -0.38 14.71
N LEU A 60 -6.15 -0.64 14.67
CA LEU A 60 -5.26 -0.41 15.81
C LEU A 60 -5.20 1.06 16.24
N LEU A 61 -5.26 1.97 15.27
CA LEU A 61 -5.25 3.43 15.50
C LEU A 61 -6.62 3.99 15.90
N GLY A 62 -7.68 3.17 15.90
CA GLY A 62 -9.04 3.60 16.22
C GLY A 62 -9.65 4.53 15.16
N LEU A 63 -9.24 4.38 13.90
CA LEU A 63 -9.65 5.21 12.76
C LEU A 63 -10.66 4.50 11.84
N GLN A 64 -11.28 3.41 12.31
CA GLN A 64 -12.15 2.56 11.49
C GLN A 64 -13.33 3.34 10.90
N GLY A 65 -13.67 3.01 9.65
CA GLY A 65 -14.81 3.59 8.94
C GLY A 65 -14.52 4.95 8.29
N LEU A 66 -13.32 5.52 8.51
CA LEU A 66 -12.78 6.61 7.70
C LEU A 66 -12.22 6.05 6.38
N PRO A 67 -12.12 6.86 5.33
CA PRO A 67 -11.47 6.43 4.10
C PRO A 67 -9.96 6.20 4.31
N LEU A 68 -9.37 5.33 3.50
CA LEU A 68 -7.93 5.13 3.41
C LEU A 68 -7.52 4.83 1.97
N ILE A 69 -6.24 5.05 1.66
CA ILE A 69 -5.63 4.86 0.35
C ILE A 69 -4.54 3.81 0.49
N ALA A 70 -4.69 2.69 -0.20
CA ALA A 70 -3.78 1.56 -0.18
C ALA A 70 -3.17 1.33 -1.57
N GLU A 71 -2.11 0.51 -1.62
CA GLU A 71 -1.45 0.08 -2.87
C GLU A 71 -1.07 1.26 -3.78
N ASN A 72 -0.49 2.32 -3.19
CA ASN A 72 -0.10 3.55 -3.90
C ASN A 72 -1.25 4.27 -4.62
N GLY A 73 -2.49 4.10 -4.14
CA GLY A 73 -3.66 4.71 -4.75
C GLY A 73 -4.44 3.79 -5.68
N ALA A 74 -3.93 2.58 -5.96
CA ALA A 74 -4.67 1.59 -6.74
C ALA A 74 -5.93 1.08 -6.00
N VAL A 75 -5.96 1.20 -4.67
CA VAL A 75 -7.13 0.85 -3.85
C VAL A 75 -7.50 2.02 -2.94
N VAL A 76 -8.76 2.42 -2.96
CA VAL A 76 -9.33 3.44 -2.06
C VAL A 76 -10.51 2.83 -1.30
N GLU A 77 -10.33 2.66 0.00
CA GLU A 77 -11.44 2.28 0.89
C GLU A 77 -12.31 3.51 1.14
N LEU A 78 -13.62 3.37 0.95
CA LEU A 78 -14.56 4.47 1.07
C LEU A 78 -15.03 4.67 2.51
N ASP A 79 -15.43 5.90 2.84
CA ASP A 79 -16.00 6.21 4.14
C ASP A 79 -17.25 5.36 4.40
N SER A 80 -17.37 4.81 5.61
CA SER A 80 -18.51 3.97 6.03
C SER A 80 -19.88 4.65 5.91
N ARG A 81 -19.92 5.98 5.79
CA ARG A 81 -21.12 6.78 5.55
C ARG A 81 -21.53 6.83 4.08
N TRP A 82 -20.69 6.39 3.15
CA TRP A 82 -20.92 6.46 1.70
C TRP A 82 -21.51 5.16 1.12
N GLN A 83 -22.38 4.48 1.86
CA GLN A 83 -22.96 3.18 1.47
C GLN A 83 -23.75 3.22 0.15
N THR A 84 -24.19 4.40 -0.29
CA THR A 84 -24.89 4.59 -1.57
C THR A 84 -23.96 4.84 -2.75
N HIS A 85 -22.64 4.96 -2.52
CA HIS A 85 -21.67 5.11 -3.59
C HIS A 85 -21.59 3.81 -4.41
N PRO A 86 -21.54 3.87 -5.75
CA PRO A 86 -21.52 2.66 -6.60
C PRO A 86 -20.35 1.73 -6.30
N ASP A 87 -19.20 2.30 -5.94
CA ASP A 87 -17.98 1.56 -5.61
C ASP A 87 -17.86 1.23 -4.11
N PHE A 88 -18.93 1.34 -3.31
CA PHE A 88 -18.85 0.94 -1.89
C PHE A 88 -18.72 -0.59 -1.76
N PRO A 89 -17.83 -1.13 -0.90
CA PRO A 89 -17.02 -0.45 0.12
C PRO A 89 -15.67 0.11 -0.36
N ARG A 90 -15.19 -0.26 -1.54
CA ARG A 90 -13.91 0.21 -2.07
C ARG A 90 -13.91 0.39 -3.57
N GLN A 91 -13.17 1.40 -3.98
CA GLN A 91 -12.79 1.61 -5.37
C GLN A 91 -11.44 0.94 -5.64
N ILE A 92 -11.38 0.12 -6.68
CA ILE A 92 -10.15 -0.45 -7.21
C ILE A 92 -9.92 0.17 -8.59
N ALA A 93 -8.77 0.80 -8.79
CA ALA A 93 -8.41 1.45 -10.04
C ALA A 93 -7.62 0.51 -10.96
N GLY A 94 -7.91 0.57 -12.25
CA GLY A 94 -7.09 -0.08 -13.28
C GLY A 94 -7.09 -1.61 -13.23
N ALA A 95 -5.92 -2.19 -13.49
CA ALA A 95 -5.70 -3.63 -13.52
C ALA A 95 -5.69 -4.28 -12.13
N SER A 96 -6.27 -5.48 -12.03
CA SER A 96 -6.19 -6.33 -10.84
C SER A 96 -4.79 -6.92 -10.64
N GLN A 97 -4.47 -7.33 -9.41
CA GLN A 97 -3.23 -8.03 -9.09
C GLN A 97 -2.99 -9.23 -10.00
N ALA A 98 -4.05 -9.98 -10.33
CA ALA A 98 -3.93 -11.18 -11.18
C ALA A 98 -3.53 -10.82 -12.62
N GLU A 99 -4.06 -9.72 -13.16
CA GLU A 99 -3.73 -9.23 -14.50
C GLU A 99 -2.29 -8.71 -14.54
N ILE A 100 -1.89 -7.91 -13.54
CA ILE A 100 -0.52 -7.42 -13.38
C ILE A 100 0.45 -8.60 -13.26
N SER A 101 0.14 -9.57 -12.40
CA SER A 101 0.91 -10.80 -12.22
C SER A 101 1.07 -11.58 -13.53
N ALA A 102 0.02 -11.68 -14.35
CA ALA A 102 0.12 -12.33 -15.65
C ALA A 102 1.08 -11.58 -16.60
N VAL A 103 1.01 -10.24 -16.62
CA VAL A 103 1.90 -9.39 -17.43
C VAL A 103 3.36 -9.55 -17.01
N ILE A 104 3.68 -9.37 -15.73
CA ILE A 104 5.07 -9.43 -15.25
C ILE A 104 5.65 -10.84 -15.43
N ASN A 105 4.86 -11.90 -15.28
CA ASN A 105 5.31 -13.28 -15.51
C ASN A 105 5.63 -13.55 -16.98
N LYS A 106 4.85 -12.96 -17.90
CA LYS A 106 5.13 -13.02 -19.33
C LYS A 106 6.42 -12.26 -19.68
N LEU A 107 6.65 -11.10 -19.07
CA LEU A 107 7.91 -10.35 -19.24
C LEU A 107 9.10 -11.11 -18.66
N ARG A 108 8.94 -11.70 -17.46
CA ARG A 108 9.94 -12.52 -16.78
C ARG A 108 10.40 -13.69 -17.65
N THR A 109 9.46 -14.42 -18.26
CA THR A 109 9.76 -15.58 -19.10
C THR A 109 10.33 -15.20 -20.47
N ARG A 110 9.77 -14.18 -21.13
CA ARG A 110 10.20 -13.77 -22.48
C ARG A 110 11.58 -13.12 -22.48
N SER A 111 11.84 -12.26 -21.51
CA SER A 111 13.03 -11.41 -21.48
C SER A 111 14.03 -11.85 -20.42
N SER A 112 13.74 -12.91 -19.66
CA SER A 112 14.59 -13.43 -18.57
C SER A 112 14.94 -12.39 -17.51
N PHE A 113 14.00 -11.50 -17.17
CA PHE A 113 14.18 -10.54 -16.08
C PHE A 113 14.30 -11.24 -14.72
N LYS A 114 15.19 -10.74 -13.88
CA LYS A 114 15.44 -11.30 -12.55
C LYS A 114 14.77 -10.45 -11.47
N PHE A 115 13.69 -10.98 -10.92
CA PHE A 115 13.03 -10.43 -9.74
C PHE A 115 12.32 -11.53 -8.97
N THR A 116 11.98 -11.24 -7.71
CA THR A 116 11.19 -12.11 -6.85
C THR A 116 10.02 -11.30 -6.30
N THR A 117 8.80 -11.73 -6.60
CA THR A 117 7.56 -11.13 -6.10
C THR A 117 7.21 -11.68 -4.71
N PHE A 118 6.33 -10.99 -3.99
CA PHE A 118 5.79 -11.51 -2.72
C PHE A 118 4.88 -12.75 -2.94
N ASP A 119 4.37 -12.93 -4.16
CA ASP A 119 3.60 -14.11 -4.55
C ASP A 119 4.49 -15.35 -4.78
N ASP A 120 5.78 -15.15 -5.07
CA ASP A 120 6.75 -16.25 -5.29
C ASP A 120 7.22 -16.92 -3.98
N VAL A 121 6.91 -16.35 -2.82
CA VAL A 121 7.42 -16.79 -1.50
C VAL A 121 6.31 -16.92 -0.46
N ASP A 122 6.64 -17.57 0.66
CA ASP A 122 5.74 -17.73 1.80
C ASP A 122 5.85 -16.56 2.80
N GLU A 123 4.94 -16.54 3.77
CA GLU A 123 4.87 -15.52 4.81
C GLU A 123 6.11 -15.47 5.70
N SER A 124 6.76 -16.62 5.92
CA SER A 124 7.99 -16.70 6.71
C SER A 124 9.11 -15.92 6.03
N THR A 125 9.27 -16.10 4.72
CA THR A 125 10.26 -15.36 3.92
C THR A 125 9.95 -13.86 3.91
N ILE A 126 8.68 -13.47 3.80
CA ILE A 126 8.27 -12.06 3.84
C ILE A 126 8.54 -11.46 5.21
N ALA A 127 8.25 -12.18 6.29
CA ALA A 127 8.56 -11.77 7.66
C ALA A 127 10.07 -11.52 7.83
N GLU A 128 10.92 -12.39 7.30
CA GLU A 128 12.37 -12.21 7.31
C GLU A 128 12.82 -10.94 6.56
N TRP A 129 12.25 -10.67 5.37
CA TRP A 129 12.61 -9.49 4.57
C TRP A 129 12.11 -8.18 5.17
N THR A 130 10.94 -8.21 5.80
CA THR A 130 10.22 -7.02 6.23
C THR A 130 10.44 -6.69 7.71
N GLY A 131 10.81 -7.68 8.52
CA GLY A 131 10.82 -7.62 9.98
C GLY A 131 9.44 -7.75 10.62
N LEU A 132 8.40 -8.06 9.83
CA LEU A 132 7.02 -8.19 10.30
C LEU A 132 6.80 -9.51 11.04
N THR A 133 5.77 -9.56 11.87
CA THR A 133 5.27 -10.83 12.40
C THR A 133 4.65 -11.67 11.28
N HIS A 134 4.56 -12.99 11.46
CA HIS A 134 3.91 -13.86 10.48
C HIS A 134 2.47 -13.43 10.16
N ALA A 135 1.70 -12.98 11.16
CA ALA A 135 0.33 -12.53 10.94
C ALA A 135 0.26 -11.26 10.07
N GLN A 136 1.18 -10.32 10.27
CA GLN A 136 1.28 -9.12 9.42
C GLN A 136 1.77 -9.49 8.01
N ALA A 137 2.78 -10.36 7.90
CA ALA A 137 3.28 -10.85 6.61
C ALA A 137 2.19 -11.53 5.78
N SER A 138 1.25 -12.26 6.40
CA SER A 138 0.07 -12.80 5.72
C SER A 138 -0.79 -11.70 5.10
N LEU A 139 -0.99 -10.57 5.78
CA LEU A 139 -1.77 -9.44 5.26
C LEU A 139 -1.04 -8.71 4.12
N THR A 140 0.28 -8.56 4.24
CA THR A 140 1.13 -7.92 3.22
C THR A 140 1.12 -8.69 1.89
N ARG A 141 0.75 -9.98 1.87
CA ARG A 141 0.61 -10.74 0.61
C ARG A 141 -0.68 -10.43 -0.15
N LEU A 142 -1.71 -9.94 0.53
CA LEU A 142 -3.07 -9.81 -0.02
C LEU A 142 -3.23 -8.55 -0.87
N HIS A 143 -2.47 -8.45 -1.96
CA HIS A 143 -2.60 -7.35 -2.92
C HIS A 143 -3.83 -7.55 -3.80
N GLU A 144 -4.50 -6.45 -4.14
CA GLU A 144 -5.71 -6.46 -4.98
C GLU A 144 -5.48 -5.82 -6.34
N ALA A 145 -4.60 -4.82 -6.45
CA ALA A 145 -4.38 -4.03 -7.67
C ALA A 145 -2.93 -3.59 -7.88
N SER A 146 -2.00 -4.31 -7.25
CA SER A 146 -0.57 -4.11 -7.42
C SER A 146 0.21 -5.39 -7.17
N VAL A 147 1.48 -5.40 -7.54
CA VAL A 147 2.43 -6.47 -7.20
C VAL A 147 3.68 -5.87 -6.58
N THR A 148 4.06 -6.36 -5.41
CA THR A 148 5.32 -6.00 -4.74
C THR A 148 6.43 -6.99 -5.08
N LEU A 149 7.61 -6.49 -5.42
CA LEU A 149 8.77 -7.29 -5.80
C LEU A 149 10.11 -6.74 -5.33
N ILE A 150 11.09 -7.65 -5.24
CA ILE A 150 12.51 -7.36 -5.10
C ILE A 150 13.15 -7.50 -6.48
N TRP A 151 13.72 -6.40 -6.99
CA TRP A 151 14.53 -6.43 -8.19
C TRP A 151 15.89 -7.09 -7.95
N ARG A 152 16.32 -7.97 -8.84
CA ARG A 152 17.57 -8.75 -8.72
C ARG A 152 18.39 -8.77 -10.02
N ASP A 153 18.11 -7.85 -10.94
CA ASP A 153 18.84 -7.67 -12.20
C ASP A 153 19.63 -6.33 -12.16
N SER A 154 20.30 -5.97 -13.26
CA SER A 154 21.01 -4.68 -13.35
C SER A 154 20.07 -3.47 -13.49
N ASP A 155 20.62 -2.27 -13.33
CA ASP A 155 19.88 -1.01 -13.50
C ASP A 155 19.46 -0.79 -14.97
N GLU A 156 20.30 -1.19 -15.94
CA GLU A 156 19.95 -1.12 -17.37
C GLU A 156 18.75 -2.02 -17.68
N ARG A 157 18.72 -3.20 -17.06
CA ARG A 157 17.63 -4.16 -17.17
C ARG A 157 16.36 -3.65 -16.47
N MET A 158 16.52 -2.94 -15.36
CA MET A 158 15.42 -2.29 -14.66
C MET A 158 14.76 -1.22 -15.53
N ALA A 159 15.57 -0.37 -16.17
CA ALA A 159 15.08 0.65 -17.09
C ALA A 159 14.35 0.03 -18.29
N ASP A 160 14.85 -1.11 -18.80
CA ASP A 160 14.18 -1.86 -19.87
C ASP A 160 12.85 -2.48 -19.43
N PHE A 161 12.79 -3.04 -18.22
CA PHE A 161 11.58 -3.57 -17.62
C PHE A 161 10.53 -2.47 -17.41
N ALA A 162 10.92 -1.35 -16.81
CA ALA A 162 10.03 -0.20 -16.58
C ALA A 162 9.47 0.35 -17.91
N ARG A 163 10.29 0.42 -18.96
CA ARG A 163 9.82 0.83 -20.30
C ARG A 163 8.76 -0.13 -20.85
N GLN A 164 9.02 -1.44 -20.77
CA GLN A 164 8.07 -2.46 -21.24
C GLN A 164 6.77 -2.48 -20.43
N LEU A 165 6.81 -2.18 -19.13
CA LEU A 165 5.62 -1.99 -18.32
C LEU A 165 4.83 -0.74 -18.76
N ASN A 166 5.52 0.40 -18.95
CA ASN A 166 4.87 1.64 -19.37
C ASN A 166 4.19 1.49 -20.75
N ASP A 167 4.80 0.76 -21.69
CA ASP A 167 4.20 0.43 -23.00
C ASP A 167 2.91 -0.39 -22.89
N LEU A 168 2.72 -1.07 -21.75
CA LEU A 168 1.52 -1.85 -21.41
C LEU A 168 0.57 -1.10 -20.46
N GLY A 169 0.84 0.17 -20.17
CA GLY A 169 0.04 0.98 -19.25
C GLY A 169 0.25 0.66 -17.78
N LEU A 170 1.38 0.03 -17.41
CA LEU A 170 1.73 -0.24 -16.02
C LEU A 170 2.95 0.60 -15.60
N GLN A 171 2.96 1.03 -14.35
CA GLN A 171 4.05 1.77 -13.74
C GLN A 171 4.97 0.86 -12.92
N PHE A 172 6.22 1.28 -12.78
CA PHE A 172 7.20 0.64 -11.89
C PHE A 172 7.70 1.65 -10.87
N VAL A 173 7.20 1.53 -9.64
CA VAL A 173 7.36 2.54 -8.59
C VAL A 173 8.32 2.02 -7.51
N HIS A 174 9.29 2.85 -7.13
CA HIS A 174 10.18 2.54 -6.01
C HIS A 174 9.55 2.98 -4.69
N GLY A 175 9.27 2.01 -3.81
CA GLY A 175 8.92 2.28 -2.42
C GLY A 175 10.16 2.46 -1.54
N ALA A 176 9.98 2.37 -0.22
CA ALA A 176 11.10 2.52 0.72
C ALA A 176 12.14 1.38 0.62
N ARG A 177 11.69 0.14 0.40
CA ARG A 177 12.53 -1.07 0.37
C ARG A 177 12.26 -1.99 -0.82
N PHE A 178 11.06 -1.91 -1.39
CA PHE A 178 10.57 -2.80 -2.42
C PHE A 178 10.08 -1.98 -3.61
N TRP A 179 9.92 -2.66 -4.74
CA TRP A 179 9.31 -2.08 -5.93
C TRP A 179 7.87 -2.53 -6.06
N HIS A 180 7.05 -1.68 -6.64
CA HIS A 180 5.63 -1.94 -6.86
C HIS A 180 5.31 -1.79 -8.35
N VAL A 181 4.54 -2.74 -8.89
CA VAL A 181 3.94 -2.65 -10.22
C VAL A 181 2.44 -2.45 -10.04
N LEU A 182 1.89 -1.41 -10.65
CA LEU A 182 0.47 -1.07 -10.67
C LEU A 182 0.14 -0.33 -11.98
N ASP A 183 -1.14 -0.11 -12.25
CA ASP A 183 -1.62 0.71 -13.40
C ASP A 183 -1.32 2.21 -13.18
#